data_AF-A0A920PKS6-F1
#
_entry.id   AF-A0A920PKS6-F1
#
_cell.length_a   1.000
_cell.length_b   1.000
_cell.length_c   1.000
_cell.angle_alpha   90.00
_cell.angle_beta   90.00
_cell.angle_gamma   90.00
#
_symmetry.space_group_name_H-M   'P 1'
#
loop_
_entity.id
_entity.type
_entity.pdbx_description
1 polymer ?
#
loop_
_entity_poly.entity_id
_entity_poly.type
_entity_poly.pdbx_seq_one_letter_code
_entity_poly.pdbx_strand_id
1 'polypeptide(L)'
;MQEQPSALTNDPIGARTETRPARAAGGEDLAAGEIALVLGAICCPRTWEWSHRWGWGKFGGIAKPRIAFFSNGDELRSIGETLALGDFMIQTVTPCMGCSRAWASNL
;
A
#
# COMPACT_ATOMS: atom_id res chain seq x y z
N MET A 1 24.54 16.64 -1.68
CA MET A 1 25.71 17.20 -2.38
C MET A 1 25.39 18.64 -2.67
N GLN A 2 25.75 19.53 -1.74
CA GLN A 2 25.69 20.99 -1.95
C GLN A 2 27.12 21.45 -2.19
N GLU A 3 27.36 22.08 -3.32
CA GLU A 3 28.53 22.92 -3.51
C GLU A 3 28.07 24.37 -3.36
N GLN A 4 28.66 25.08 -2.40
CA GLN A 4 28.59 26.53 -2.30
C GLN A 4 29.76 27.15 -3.09
N PRO A 5 29.62 28.41 -3.56
CA PRO A 5 30.31 28.89 -4.74
C PRO A 5 31.70 29.45 -4.42
N SER A 6 32.64 29.24 -5.33
CA SER A 6 33.95 29.89 -5.32
C SER A 6 34.15 30.71 -6.59
N ALA A 7 33.89 32.02 -6.49
CA ALA A 7 34.66 33.08 -7.14
C ALA A 7 34.12 34.45 -6.72
N LEU A 8 34.85 35.12 -5.83
CA LEU A 8 34.75 36.56 -5.60
C LEU A 8 35.18 37.29 -6.88
N THR A 9 34.25 37.98 -7.54
CA THR A 9 34.53 39.08 -8.46
C THR A 9 33.51 40.18 -8.19
N ASN A 10 34.00 41.40 -7.95
CA ASN A 10 33.19 42.55 -7.58
C ASN A 10 32.45 43.08 -8.81
N ASP A 11 31.18 42.70 -8.97
CA ASP A 11 30.24 43.36 -9.88
C ASP A 11 28.94 43.69 -9.10
N PRO A 12 28.36 44.90 -9.26
CA PRO A 12 27.11 45.26 -8.61
C PRO A 12 25.97 44.48 -9.26
N ILE A 13 25.53 43.39 -8.61
CA ILE A 13 24.31 42.63 -8.90
C ILE A 13 24.01 42.55 -10.42
N GLY A 14 24.94 41.94 -11.17
CA GLY A 14 24.60 41.40 -12.47
C GLY A 14 23.62 40.26 -12.23
N ALA A 15 22.33 40.49 -12.47
CA ALA A 15 21.28 39.49 -12.30
C ALA A 15 21.57 38.30 -13.23
N ARG A 16 22.30 37.30 -12.72
CA ARG A 16 22.24 35.96 -13.26
C ARG A 16 20.83 35.47 -12.99
N THR A 17 20.03 35.34 -14.03
CA THR A 17 18.80 34.56 -13.99
C THR A 17 19.19 33.09 -13.85
N GLU A 18 19.77 32.74 -12.70
CA GLU A 18 19.76 31.35 -12.26
C GLU A 18 18.30 31.06 -11.99
N THR A 19 17.67 30.36 -12.94
CA THR A 19 16.31 29.86 -12.79
C THR A 19 16.31 29.05 -11.50
N ARG A 20 15.84 29.65 -10.41
CA ARG A 20 15.66 28.95 -9.14
C ARG A 20 14.89 27.68 -9.50
N PRO A 21 15.31 26.49 -9.03
CA PRO A 21 14.57 25.26 -9.31
C PRO A 21 13.11 25.55 -9.00
N ALA A 22 12.25 25.28 -9.99
CA ALA A 22 10.86 25.69 -9.94
C ALA A 22 10.27 25.20 -8.62
N ARG A 23 9.71 26.13 -7.84
CA ARG A 23 9.01 25.74 -6.62
C ARG A 23 7.76 25.00 -7.08
N ALA A 24 7.57 23.78 -6.58
CA ALA A 24 6.40 23.01 -6.94
C ALA A 24 5.12 23.82 -6.66
N ALA A 25 4.24 23.91 -7.65
CA ALA A 25 3.00 24.66 -7.53
C ALA A 25 1.99 23.86 -6.69
N GLY A 26 1.10 24.57 -5.99
CA GLY A 26 0.01 23.90 -5.26
C GLY A 26 -0.88 23.13 -6.25
N GLY A 27 -1.00 21.80 -6.06
CA GLY A 27 -1.77 20.94 -6.96
C GLY A 27 -1.00 20.38 -8.16
N GLU A 28 0.34 20.48 -8.17
CA GLU A 28 1.19 19.94 -9.26
C GLU A 28 1.06 18.41 -9.42
N ASP A 29 0.99 17.67 -8.31
CA ASP A 29 0.87 16.20 -8.34
C ASP A 29 -0.59 15.72 -8.41
N LEU A 30 -1.51 16.46 -7.78
CA LEU A 30 -2.94 16.15 -7.74
C LEU A 30 -3.72 17.41 -7.38
N ALA A 31 -4.63 17.83 -8.26
CA ALA A 31 -5.47 18.98 -8.02
C ALA A 31 -6.71 18.62 -7.17
N ALA A 32 -7.28 19.62 -6.49
CA ALA A 32 -8.50 19.43 -5.72
C ALA A 32 -9.67 19.03 -6.65
N GLY A 33 -10.33 17.92 -6.33
CA GLY A 33 -11.44 17.38 -7.14
C GLY A 33 -11.02 16.39 -8.22
N GLU A 34 -9.71 16.17 -8.42
CA GLU A 34 -9.23 15.09 -9.29
C GLU A 34 -9.38 13.70 -8.65
N ILE A 35 -9.53 12.70 -9.50
CA ILE A 35 -9.65 11.30 -9.08
C ILE A 35 -8.27 10.78 -8.68
N ALA A 36 -8.04 10.66 -7.37
CA ALA A 36 -6.78 10.10 -6.86
C ALA A 36 -6.72 8.56 -6.90
N LEU A 37 -7.87 7.89 -6.80
CA LEU A 37 -8.00 6.43 -6.78
C LEU A 37 -9.23 5.99 -7.57
N VAL A 38 -9.08 4.92 -8.34
CA VAL A 38 -10.15 4.31 -9.13
C VAL A 38 -10.76 3.14 -8.36
N LEU A 39 -12.07 2.96 -8.47
CA LEU A 39 -12.77 1.80 -7.90
C LEU A 39 -12.17 0.50 -8.46
N GLY A 40 -11.95 -0.49 -7.59
CA GLY A 40 -11.32 -1.77 -7.96
C GLY A 40 -9.79 -1.77 -7.92
N ALA A 41 -9.15 -0.63 -7.67
CA ALA A 41 -7.72 -0.59 -7.37
C ALA A 41 -7.41 -1.33 -6.06
N ILE A 42 -6.30 -2.07 -6.05
CA ILE A 42 -5.81 -2.74 -4.85
C ILE A 42 -5.15 -1.69 -3.95
N CYS A 43 -5.63 -1.55 -2.72
CA CYS A 43 -4.99 -0.72 -1.71
C CYS A 43 -3.68 -1.38 -1.27
N CYS A 44 -2.55 -0.83 -1.71
CA CYS A 44 -1.22 -1.26 -1.29
C CYS A 44 -0.67 -0.29 -0.22
N PRO A 45 0.45 -0.60 0.47
CA PRO A 45 1.01 0.27 1.50
C PRO A 45 1.21 1.72 1.05
N ARG A 46 1.65 1.93 -0.21
CA ARG A 46 1.80 3.26 -0.81
C ARG A 46 0.49 4.07 -0.85
N THR A 47 -0.66 3.42 -1.06
CA THR A 47 -1.97 4.08 -1.08
C THR A 47 -2.30 4.69 0.29
N TRP A 48 -1.87 4.05 1.38
CA TRP A 48 -2.06 4.57 2.74
C TRP A 48 -1.25 5.85 2.95
N GLU A 49 0.02 5.86 2.54
CA GLU A 49 0.88 7.03 2.70
C GLU A 49 0.27 8.27 2.03
N TRP A 50 -0.27 8.09 0.82
CA TRP A 50 -0.95 9.16 0.11
C TRP A 50 -2.27 9.58 0.75
N SER A 51 -3.09 8.64 1.23
CA SER A 51 -4.35 8.99 1.87
C SER A 51 -4.17 9.78 3.16
N HIS A 52 -3.10 9.52 3.91
CA HIS A 52 -2.76 10.34 5.06
C HIS A 52 -2.44 11.78 4.65
N ARG A 53 -1.66 11.97 3.57
CA ARG A 53 -1.32 13.30 3.03
C ARG A 53 -2.54 14.08 2.54
N TRP A 54 -3.55 13.38 1.99
CA TRP A 54 -4.80 13.99 1.53
C TRP A 54 -5.87 14.12 2.64
N GLY A 55 -5.61 13.63 3.86
CA GLY A 55 -6.53 13.74 4.99
C GLY A 55 -7.70 12.75 4.97
N TRP A 56 -7.58 11.63 4.27
CA TRP A 56 -8.62 10.60 4.21
C TRP A 56 -8.46 9.56 5.34
N GLY A 57 -9.56 9.26 6.04
CA GLY A 57 -9.56 8.37 7.21
C GLY A 57 -10.21 6.99 6.99
N LYS A 58 -11.02 6.81 5.94
CA LYS A 58 -11.68 5.54 5.61
C LYS A 58 -11.82 5.41 4.09
N PHE A 59 -11.74 4.17 3.60
CA PHE A 59 -12.01 3.83 2.20
C PHE A 59 -13.20 2.89 2.13
N GLY A 60 -14.04 3.08 1.10
CA GLY A 60 -14.98 2.04 0.69
C GLY A 60 -14.20 0.87 0.10
N GLY A 61 -14.52 -0.35 0.51
CA GLY A 61 -13.92 -1.58 -0.01
C GLY A 61 -14.97 -2.60 -0.41
N ILE A 62 -14.61 -3.51 -1.30
CA ILE A 62 -15.42 -4.70 -1.56
C ILE A 62 -15.18 -5.68 -0.42
N ALA A 63 -16.25 -6.26 0.12
CA ALA A 63 -16.14 -7.28 1.16
C ALA A 63 -15.30 -8.47 0.65
N LYS A 64 -14.41 -8.99 1.51
CA LYS A 64 -13.59 -10.15 1.17
C LYS A 64 -14.51 -11.33 0.77
N PRO A 65 -14.32 -11.93 -0.42
CA PRO A 65 -15.13 -13.07 -0.83
C PRO A 65 -14.95 -14.22 0.16
N ARG A 66 -16.06 -14.85 0.56
CA ARG A 66 -16.07 -15.98 1.47
C ARG A 66 -16.06 -17.27 0.64
N ILE A 67 -14.90 -17.91 0.58
CA ILE A 67 -14.69 -19.12 -0.23
C ILE A 67 -14.45 -20.29 0.73
N ALA A 68 -15.16 -21.40 0.51
CA ALA A 68 -14.93 -22.65 1.21
C ALA A 68 -13.88 -23.49 0.46
N PHE A 69 -12.86 -23.95 1.18
CA PHE A 69 -11.83 -24.86 0.65
C PHE A 69 -12.03 -26.24 1.26
N PHE A 70 -12.08 -27.28 0.43
CA PHE A 70 -12.16 -28.67 0.86
C PHE A 70 -11.30 -29.52 -0.06
N SER A 71 -10.70 -30.55 0.51
CA SER A 71 -9.95 -31.60 -0.18
C SER A 71 -10.60 -32.93 0.16
N ASN A 72 -10.60 -33.88 -0.77
CA ASN A 72 -11.15 -35.21 -0.56
C ASN A 72 -10.09 -36.27 -0.86
N GLY A 73 -10.08 -37.36 -0.10
CA GLY A 73 -9.13 -38.48 -0.22
C GLY A 73 -8.84 -39.10 1.14
N ASP A 74 -8.94 -40.43 1.24
CA ASP A 74 -8.69 -41.17 2.48
C ASP A 74 -7.20 -41.22 2.82
N GLU A 75 -6.34 -40.90 1.85
CA GLU A 75 -4.89 -40.77 2.01
C GLU A 75 -4.49 -39.46 2.71
N LEU A 76 -5.41 -38.50 2.84
CA LEU A 76 -5.11 -37.19 3.39
C LEU A 76 -5.13 -37.20 4.93
N ARG A 77 -4.09 -36.62 5.52
CA ARG A 77 -3.95 -36.44 6.97
C ARG A 77 -3.74 -34.98 7.32
N SER A 78 -4.30 -34.58 8.47
CA SER A 78 -4.11 -33.22 8.99
C SER A 78 -2.69 -33.03 9.49
N ILE A 79 -2.20 -31.79 9.47
CA ILE A 79 -0.92 -31.46 10.11
C ILE A 79 -0.96 -31.86 11.59
N GLY A 80 0.01 -32.69 12.00
CA GLY A 80 0.14 -33.20 13.36
C GLY A 80 -0.28 -34.66 13.55
N GLU A 81 -0.92 -35.28 12.55
CA GLU A 81 -1.27 -36.70 12.59
C GLU A 81 -0.08 -37.59 12.20
N THR A 82 -0.07 -38.82 12.69
CA THR A 82 0.93 -39.82 12.30
C THR A 82 0.56 -40.39 10.92
N LEU A 83 1.53 -40.43 10.01
CA LEU A 83 1.34 -40.93 8.65
C LEU A 83 1.55 -42.44 8.58
N ALA A 84 0.60 -43.15 7.96
CA ALA A 84 0.81 -44.53 7.51
C ALA A 84 1.45 -44.56 6.10
N LEU A 85 1.92 -45.74 5.68
CA LEU A 85 2.44 -45.92 4.32
C LEU A 85 1.33 -45.63 3.30
N GLY A 86 1.53 -44.62 2.45
CA GLY A 86 0.56 -44.17 1.46
C GLY A 86 -0.23 -42.92 1.86
N ASP A 87 -0.09 -42.44 3.09
CA ASP A 87 -0.71 -41.18 3.53
C ASP A 87 0.11 -39.95 3.09
N PHE A 88 -0.58 -38.83 2.88
CA PHE A 88 0.01 -37.52 2.59
C PHE A 88 -0.58 -36.43 3.50
N MET A 89 0.25 -35.46 3.87
CA MET A 89 -0.18 -34.33 4.71
C MET A 89 -0.88 -33.25 3.89
N ILE A 90 -1.99 -32.74 4.41
CA ILE A 90 -2.64 -31.53 3.91
C ILE A 90 -2.78 -30.47 4.99
N GLN A 91 -2.51 -29.23 4.60
CA GLN A 91 -2.79 -28.07 5.43
C GLN A 91 -4.12 -27.47 5.01
N THR A 92 -5.15 -27.63 5.83
CA THR A 92 -6.30 -26.74 5.74
C THR A 92 -5.85 -25.35 6.20
N VAL A 93 -5.83 -24.39 5.28
CA VAL A 93 -5.51 -23.01 5.62
C VAL A 93 -6.70 -22.44 6.40
N THR A 94 -6.61 -22.40 7.74
CA THR A 94 -7.56 -21.63 8.53
C THR A 94 -7.35 -20.15 8.18
N PRO A 95 -8.33 -19.45 7.61
CA PRO A 95 -8.18 -18.03 7.34
C PRO A 95 -7.92 -17.32 8.67
N CYS A 96 -6.94 -16.42 8.70
CA CYS A 96 -6.59 -15.69 9.92
C CYS A 96 -7.83 -14.95 10.46
N MET A 97 -8.40 -15.43 11.57
CA MET A 97 -9.54 -14.77 12.24
C MET A 97 -9.19 -13.37 12.77
N GLY A 98 -7.90 -13.04 12.90
CA GLY A 98 -7.44 -11.73 13.39
C GLY A 98 -7.72 -10.57 12.43
N CYS A 99 -7.84 -10.82 11.12
CA CYS A 99 -8.02 -9.75 10.12
C CYS A 99 -9.49 -9.39 9.87
N SER A 100 -10.46 -10.18 10.37
CA SER A 100 -11.90 -9.92 10.20
C SER A 100 -12.55 -9.20 11.38
N ARG A 101 -12.02 -9.33 12.61
CA ARG A 101 -12.59 -8.65 13.79
C ARG A 101 -12.20 -7.17 13.89
N ALA A 102 -11.04 -6.77 13.38
CA ALA A 102 -10.59 -5.38 13.46
C ALA A 102 -11.42 -4.40 12.60
N TRP A 103 -12.19 -4.91 11.63
CA TRP A 103 -12.98 -4.07 10.71
C TRP A 103 -14.49 -4.07 11.01
N ALA A 104 -14.99 -5.04 11.78
CA ALA A 104 -16.41 -5.15 12.11
C ALA A 104 -16.83 -4.33 13.34
N SER A 105 -15.89 -3.81 14.14
CA SER A 105 -16.18 -3.12 15.40
C SER A 105 -16.52 -1.63 15.28
N ASN A 106 -16.74 -1.11 14.06
CA ASN A 106 -17.00 0.33 13.82
C ASN A 106 -18.18 0.57 12.86
N LEU A 107 -19.18 -0.32 12.89
CA LEU A 107 -20.53 -0.06 12.39
C LEU A 107 -21.47 0.20 13.57
#